data_AF-A0A933R8I2-F1
#
_entry.id   AF-A0A933R8I2-F1
#
_cell.length_a   1.000
_cell.length_b   1.000
_cell.length_c   1.000
_cell.angle_alpha   90.00
_cell.angle_beta   90.00
_cell.angle_gamma   90.00
#
_symmetry.space_group_name_H-M   'P 1'
#
loop_
_entity.id
_entity.type
_entity.pdbx_description
1 polymer ?
#
loop_
_entity_poly.entity_id
_entity_poly.type
_entity_poly.pdbx_seq_one_letter_code
_entity_poly.pdbx_strand_id
1 'polypeptide(L)'
;MTGGSIFASYLLQGYANAYDDVDVADYVNAVARTSFDEVVGRCLAEPSVLVSAIGSVTLGDEVLSKDLASGPLLDRLTENVPTLPIEAPLQLAQGEADSLVVPAVQADYLAARCDAGQPIDDRTYPGLDHVPLVETGSPLLPDLFEWTQARFDGASFEPTCGG
;
A
#
# COMPACT_ATOMS: atom_id res chain seq x y z
N MET A 1 -6.80 -12.16 6.87
CA MET A 1 -5.50 -11.89 6.21
C MET A 1 -4.52 -11.48 7.30
N THR A 2 -3.46 -12.25 7.53
CA THR A 2 -2.66 -12.21 8.77
C THR A 2 -1.61 -11.09 8.81
N GLY A 3 -1.18 -10.55 7.66
CA GLY A 3 -0.30 -9.37 7.59
C GLY A 3 -1.02 -8.03 7.65
N GLY A 4 -2.28 -7.97 7.18
CA GLY A 4 -3.04 -6.73 7.02
C GLY A 4 -3.29 -5.96 8.33
N SER A 5 -3.46 -6.66 9.46
CA SER A 5 -3.74 -6.02 10.76
C SER A 5 -2.55 -5.23 11.31
N ILE A 6 -1.32 -5.67 11.04
CA ILE A 6 -0.10 -4.93 11.41
C ILE A 6 -0.03 -3.63 10.60
N PHE A 7 -0.14 -3.71 9.27
CA PHE A 7 -0.11 -2.52 8.41
C PHE A 7 -1.28 -1.56 8.69
N ALA A 8 -2.47 -2.09 9.00
CA ALA A 8 -3.61 -1.31 9.45
C ALA A 8 -3.32 -0.50 10.72
N SER A 9 -2.52 -1.05 11.64
CA SER A 9 -2.11 -0.34 12.86
C SER A 9 -1.16 0.83 12.57
N TYR A 10 -0.16 0.62 11.70
CA TYR A 10 0.72 1.70 11.23
C TYR A 10 -0.05 2.76 10.44
N LEU A 11 -1.01 2.36 9.60
CA LEU A 11 -1.88 3.28 8.88
C LEU A 11 -2.67 4.14 9.86
N LEU A 12 -3.38 3.54 10.81
CA LEU A 12 -4.17 4.30 11.79
C LEU A 12 -3.29 5.26 12.59
N GLN A 13 -2.14 4.81 13.08
CA GLN A 13 -1.21 5.67 13.81
C GLN A 13 -0.66 6.82 12.94
N GLY A 14 -0.34 6.54 11.68
CA GLY A 14 0.12 7.55 10.73
C GLY A 14 -0.92 8.63 10.47
N TYR A 15 -2.18 8.23 10.23
CA TYR A 15 -3.28 9.16 10.03
C TYR A 15 -3.61 9.96 11.29
N ALA A 16 -3.63 9.33 12.46
CA ALA A 16 -3.84 10.03 13.73
C ALA A 16 -2.74 11.06 14.06
N ASN A 17 -1.51 10.85 13.56
CA ASN A 17 -0.44 11.83 13.70
C ASN A 17 -0.54 12.98 12.68
N ALA A 18 -1.16 12.74 11.52
CA ALA A 18 -1.26 13.71 10.44
C ALA A 18 -2.53 14.56 10.51
N TYR A 19 -3.59 14.05 11.14
CA TYR A 19 -4.92 14.64 11.14
C TYR A 19 -5.50 14.70 12.55
N ASP A 20 -5.76 15.91 13.05
CA ASP A 20 -6.27 16.16 14.41
C ASP A 20 -7.68 15.57 14.67
N ASP A 21 -8.42 15.23 13.61
CA ASP A 21 -9.76 14.62 13.69
C ASP A 21 -9.74 13.09 13.65
N VAL A 22 -8.56 12.46 13.58
CA VAL A 22 -8.39 11.01 13.66
C VAL A 22 -7.74 10.64 15.00
N ASP A 23 -8.47 9.96 15.88
CA ASP A 23 -7.94 9.46 17.15
C ASP A 23 -7.87 7.92 17.14
N VAL A 24 -6.73 7.35 17.52
CA VAL A 24 -6.55 5.90 17.63
C VAL A 24 -7.55 5.28 18.62
N ALA A 25 -7.89 5.99 19.70
CA ALA A 25 -8.84 5.52 20.71
C ALA A 25 -10.25 5.25 20.16
N ASP A 26 -10.61 5.88 19.03
CA ASP A 26 -11.91 5.69 18.38
C ASP A 26 -12.00 4.37 17.59
N TYR A 27 -10.87 3.73 17.29
CA TYR A 27 -10.79 2.55 16.42
C TYR A 27 -10.13 1.34 17.07
N VAL A 28 -9.44 1.51 18.20
CA VAL A 28 -8.74 0.43 18.92
C VAL A 28 -9.46 0.13 20.24
N ASN A 29 -9.70 -1.14 20.52
CA ASN A 29 -10.24 -1.57 21.80
C ASN A 29 -9.31 -1.16 22.94
N ALA A 30 -9.86 -0.57 24.01
CA ALA A 30 -9.07 -0.10 25.14
C ALA A 30 -8.16 -1.20 25.75
N VAL A 31 -8.62 -2.45 25.76
CA VAL A 31 -7.86 -3.61 26.24
C VAL A 31 -6.66 -3.98 25.36
N ALA A 32 -6.68 -3.57 24.09
CA ALA A 32 -5.63 -3.84 23.11
C ALA A 32 -4.66 -2.64 22.93
N ARG A 33 -4.88 -1.52 23.64
CA ARG A 33 -4.12 -0.27 23.44
C ARG A 33 -2.62 -0.45 23.65
N THR A 34 -2.21 -1.14 24.72
CA THR A 34 -0.79 -1.40 25.01
C THR A 34 -0.14 -2.22 23.91
N SER A 35 -0.81 -3.27 23.42
CA SER A 35 -0.28 -4.10 22.33
C SER A 35 -0.21 -3.35 21.01
N PHE A 36 -1.18 -2.47 20.72
CA PHE A 36 -1.12 -1.57 19.57
C PHE A 36 0.10 -0.66 19.65
N ASP A 37 0.31 0.00 20.79
CA ASP A 37 1.44 0.94 20.99
C ASP A 37 2.79 0.23 20.86
N GLU A 38 2.89 -1.03 21.32
CA GLU A 38 4.08 -1.86 21.14
C GLU A 38 4.36 -2.21 19.66
N VAL A 39 3.32 -2.39 18.85
CA VAL A 39 3.45 -2.64 17.40
C VAL A 39 3.93 -1.37 16.71
N VAL A 40 3.18 -0.27 16.83
CA VAL A 40 3.47 0.96 16.08
C VAL A 40 4.73 1.69 16.56
N GLY A 41 5.18 1.40 17.78
CA GLY A 41 6.44 1.90 18.33
C GLY A 41 7.70 1.23 17.76
N ARG A 42 7.57 0.17 16.94
CA ARG A 42 8.69 -0.54 16.30
C ARG A 42 8.85 -0.16 14.84
N CYS A 43 10.07 -0.25 14.32
CA CYS A 43 10.33 -0.05 12.90
C CYS A 43 9.94 -1.29 12.09
N LEU A 44 9.21 -1.10 10.98
CA LEU A 44 8.88 -2.18 10.03
C LEU A 44 10.12 -2.91 9.46
N ALA A 45 11.27 -2.22 9.44
CA ALA A 45 12.53 -2.71 8.88
C ALA A 45 13.34 -3.64 9.81
N GLU A 46 12.86 -3.92 11.03
CA GLU A 46 13.53 -4.91 11.87
C GLU A 46 13.31 -6.32 11.30
N PRO A 47 14.35 -7.18 11.19
CA PRO A 47 14.20 -8.56 10.69
C PRO A 47 13.13 -9.38 11.42
N SER A 48 12.88 -9.04 12.69
CA SER A 48 11.80 -9.57 13.51
C SER A 48 10.41 -9.24 12.96
N VAL A 49 10.20 -8.11 12.29
CA VAL A 49 8.89 -7.69 11.73
C VAL A 49 8.62 -8.37 10.38
N LEU A 50 9.64 -8.52 9.53
CA LEU A 50 9.58 -9.34 8.29
C LEU A 50 9.26 -10.82 8.59
N VAL A 51 9.84 -11.38 9.67
CA VAL A 51 9.50 -12.73 10.15
C VAL A 51 8.17 -12.75 10.93
N SER A 52 7.78 -11.66 11.60
CA SER A 52 6.51 -11.57 12.33
C SER A 52 5.28 -11.40 11.43
N ALA A 53 5.43 -10.99 10.16
CA ALA A 53 4.35 -11.11 9.18
C ALA A 53 3.97 -12.58 8.93
N ILE A 54 4.92 -13.51 9.09
CA ILE A 54 4.70 -14.96 9.09
C ILE A 54 4.26 -15.46 10.48
N GLY A 55 4.61 -14.75 11.55
CA GLY A 55 4.35 -15.10 12.96
C GLY A 55 3.18 -14.37 13.64
N SER A 56 2.33 -13.63 12.92
CA SER A 56 1.22 -12.84 13.48
C SER A 56 0.04 -13.72 13.91
N VAL A 57 0.29 -14.53 14.93
CA VAL A 57 -0.68 -15.43 15.56
C VAL A 57 -1.45 -14.75 16.71
N THR A 58 -1.15 -13.50 17.09
CA THR A 58 -1.65 -12.97 18.37
C THR A 58 -2.36 -11.61 18.33
N LEU A 59 -2.53 -10.98 17.18
CA LEU A 59 -3.33 -9.73 17.06
C LEU A 59 -4.39 -9.92 15.97
N GLY A 60 -5.35 -10.80 16.27
CA GLY A 60 -6.55 -10.99 15.45
C GLY A 60 -7.46 -9.76 15.45
N ASP A 61 -8.62 -9.91 14.83
CA ASP A 61 -9.70 -8.89 14.70
C ASP A 61 -10.19 -8.28 16.04
N GLU A 62 -9.65 -8.72 17.17
CA GLU A 62 -9.95 -8.27 18.53
C GLU A 62 -9.22 -6.95 18.93
N VAL A 63 -8.28 -6.46 18.12
CA VAL A 63 -7.61 -5.17 18.37
C VAL A 63 -8.49 -3.99 18.01
N LEU A 64 -9.26 -4.10 16.93
CA LEU A 64 -10.08 -3.00 16.42
C LEU A 64 -11.45 -2.99 17.08
N SER A 65 -11.91 -1.82 17.50
CA SER A 65 -13.25 -1.63 18.09
C SER A 65 -14.33 -1.41 17.04
N LYS A 66 -13.94 -1.05 15.81
CA LYS A 66 -14.81 -0.87 14.63
C LYS A 66 -13.99 -0.96 13.34
N ASP A 67 -14.69 -0.97 12.21
CA ASP A 67 -14.08 -0.89 10.88
C ASP A 67 -13.28 0.41 10.71
N LEU A 68 -12.05 0.32 10.18
CA LEU A 68 -11.20 1.47 9.85
C LEU A 68 -11.74 2.28 8.66
N ALA A 69 -12.52 1.65 7.78
CA ALA A 69 -13.23 2.33 6.70
C ALA A 69 -14.51 3.03 7.21
N SER A 70 -14.40 3.77 8.31
CA SER A 70 -15.51 4.55 8.87
C SER A 70 -15.05 5.87 9.49
N GLY A 71 -16.00 6.79 9.68
CA GLY A 71 -15.77 8.06 10.40
C GLY A 71 -14.70 8.96 9.77
N PRO A 72 -14.06 9.83 10.57
CA PRO A 72 -13.02 10.73 10.08
C PRO A 72 -11.87 10.03 9.36
N LEU A 73 -11.53 8.79 9.76
CA LEU A 73 -10.48 8.03 9.09
C LEU A 73 -10.86 7.70 7.64
N LEU A 74 -12.10 7.30 7.37
CA LEU A 74 -12.57 7.08 6.00
C LEU A 74 -12.51 8.36 5.16
N ASP A 75 -12.92 9.49 5.73
CA ASP A 75 -12.89 10.78 5.04
C ASP A 75 -11.45 11.12 4.64
N ARG A 76 -10.48 10.95 5.55
CA ARG A 76 -9.06 11.17 5.27
C ARG A 76 -8.48 10.15 4.30
N LEU A 77 -8.83 8.88 4.40
CA LEU A 77 -8.40 7.85 3.45
C LEU A 77 -8.88 8.18 2.03
N THR A 78 -10.12 8.64 1.90
CA THR A 78 -10.71 9.04 0.62
C THR A 78 -10.03 10.29 0.05
N GLU A 79 -9.75 11.28 0.90
CA GLU A 79 -9.02 12.51 0.50
C GLU A 79 -7.61 12.21 -0.01
N ASN A 80 -6.94 11.18 0.54
CA ASN A 80 -5.58 10.81 0.20
C ASN A 80 -5.47 9.84 -0.99
N VAL A 81 -6.56 9.49 -1.67
CA VAL A 81 -6.46 8.74 -2.92
C VAL A 81 -5.88 9.65 -4.01
N PRO A 82 -4.73 9.31 -4.61
CA PRO A 82 -4.03 10.19 -5.55
C PRO A 82 -4.79 10.26 -6.89
N THR A 83 -5.69 11.24 -7.02
CA THR A 83 -6.56 11.38 -8.20
C THR A 83 -6.25 12.57 -9.08
N LEU A 84 -5.29 13.42 -8.70
CA LEU A 84 -4.86 14.55 -9.51
C LEU A 84 -3.93 14.09 -10.65
N PRO A 85 -3.87 14.83 -11.78
CA PRO A 85 -2.95 14.52 -12.87
C PRO A 85 -1.49 14.51 -12.41
N ILE A 86 -0.73 13.53 -12.91
CA ILE A 86 0.72 13.42 -12.73
C ILE A 86 1.37 13.76 -14.08
N GLU A 87 2.08 14.89 -14.14
CA GLU A 87 2.67 15.41 -15.39
C GLU A 87 3.88 14.61 -15.90
N ALA A 88 4.48 13.78 -15.04
CA ALA A 88 5.58 12.91 -15.40
C ALA A 88 5.08 11.57 -15.95
N PRO A 89 5.86 10.88 -16.81
CA PRO A 89 5.63 9.47 -17.13
C PRO A 89 5.44 8.65 -15.86
N LEU A 90 4.42 7.79 -15.84
CA LEU A 90 4.08 6.96 -14.69
C LEU A 90 4.14 5.48 -15.07
N GLN A 91 4.78 4.68 -14.22
CA GLN A 91 4.70 3.23 -14.26
C GLN A 91 3.98 2.74 -13.00
N LEU A 92 3.05 1.80 -13.18
CA LEU A 92 2.43 1.06 -12.08
C LEU A 92 2.77 -0.42 -12.27
N ALA A 93 3.23 -1.08 -11.20
CA ALA A 93 3.63 -2.48 -11.21
C ALA A 93 2.88 -3.25 -10.13
N GLN A 94 2.41 -4.46 -10.45
CA GLN A 94 1.65 -5.31 -9.52
C GLN A 94 2.00 -6.79 -9.68
N GLY A 95 2.17 -7.48 -8.56
CA GLY A 95 2.25 -8.93 -8.52
C GLY A 95 0.84 -9.52 -8.63
N GLU A 96 0.60 -10.47 -9.54
CA GLU A 96 -0.73 -11.03 -9.79
C GLU A 96 -1.23 -11.94 -8.65
N ALA A 97 -0.32 -12.38 -7.78
CA ALA A 97 -0.63 -13.20 -6.61
C ALA A 97 -0.50 -12.42 -5.28
N ASP A 98 -0.46 -11.09 -5.32
CA ASP A 98 -0.32 -10.24 -4.13
C ASP A 98 -1.48 -10.47 -3.15
N SER A 99 -1.15 -10.96 -1.96
CA SER A 99 -2.07 -11.30 -0.89
C SER A 99 -2.24 -10.19 0.16
N LEU A 100 -1.46 -9.11 0.04
CA LEU A 100 -1.46 -7.98 0.96
C LEU A 100 -2.11 -6.73 0.35
N VAL A 101 -1.61 -6.29 -0.80
CA VAL A 101 -2.19 -5.22 -1.63
C VAL A 101 -2.83 -5.90 -2.84
N VAL A 102 -4.07 -6.35 -2.64
CA VAL A 102 -4.72 -7.26 -3.59
C VAL A 102 -4.85 -6.64 -4.99
N PRO A 103 -4.59 -7.40 -6.08
CA PRO A 103 -4.54 -6.86 -7.44
C PRO A 103 -5.80 -6.11 -7.88
N ALA A 104 -6.97 -6.50 -7.36
CA ALA A 104 -8.23 -5.83 -7.67
C ALA A 104 -8.22 -4.34 -7.30
N VAL A 105 -7.60 -3.96 -6.18
CA VAL A 105 -7.53 -2.56 -5.74
C VAL A 105 -6.68 -1.73 -6.70
N GLN A 106 -5.52 -2.26 -7.12
CA GLN A 106 -4.65 -1.61 -8.10
C GLN A 106 -5.35 -1.50 -9.47
N ALA A 107 -6.05 -2.56 -9.90
CA ALA A 107 -6.77 -2.58 -11.16
C ALA A 107 -7.91 -1.54 -11.21
N ASP A 108 -8.66 -1.40 -10.11
CA ASP A 108 -9.72 -0.37 -9.99
C ASP A 108 -9.13 1.05 -10.05
N TYR A 109 -8.00 1.27 -9.35
CA TYR A 109 -7.28 2.54 -9.41
C TYR A 109 -6.77 2.84 -10.83
N LEU A 110 -6.10 1.87 -11.46
CA LEU A 110 -5.59 1.97 -12.83
C LEU A 110 -6.71 2.34 -13.79
N ALA A 111 -7.82 1.59 -13.81
CA ALA A 111 -8.96 1.86 -14.67
C ALA A 111 -9.48 3.29 -14.51
N ALA A 112 -9.66 3.74 -13.26
CA ALA A 112 -10.12 5.10 -12.98
C ALA A 112 -9.12 6.19 -13.45
N ARG A 113 -7.81 5.92 -13.41
CA ARG A 113 -6.79 6.86 -13.91
C ARG A 113 -6.72 6.86 -15.44
N CYS A 114 -6.79 5.68 -16.07
CA CYS A 114 -6.83 5.55 -17.52
C CYS A 114 -8.05 6.27 -18.11
N ASP A 115 -9.24 6.09 -17.51
CA ASP A 115 -10.48 6.76 -17.92
C ASP A 115 -10.40 8.30 -17.77
N ALA A 116 -9.60 8.77 -16.82
CA ALA A 116 -9.31 10.19 -16.62
C ALA A 116 -8.23 10.73 -17.58
N GLY A 117 -7.68 9.90 -18.48
CA GLY A 117 -6.65 10.29 -19.45
C GLY A 117 -5.25 10.44 -18.86
N GLN A 118 -4.96 9.83 -17.71
CA GLN A 118 -3.60 9.76 -17.19
C GLN A 118 -2.82 8.71 -18.00
N PRO A 119 -1.72 9.06 -18.68
CA PRO A 119 -0.91 8.09 -19.38
C PRO A 119 -0.08 7.25 -18.40
N ILE A 120 -0.25 5.93 -18.44
CA ILE A 120 0.38 4.98 -17.50
C ILE A 120 0.98 3.80 -18.28
N ASP A 121 2.20 3.39 -17.93
CA ASP A 121 2.79 2.08 -18.24
C ASP A 121 2.45 1.10 -17.11
N ASP A 122 1.37 0.35 -17.31
CA ASP A 122 0.93 -0.71 -16.40
C ASP A 122 1.68 -2.03 -16.66
N ARG A 123 2.17 -2.66 -15.59
CA ARG A 123 2.91 -3.93 -15.63
C ARG A 123 2.42 -4.90 -14.57
N THR A 124 2.09 -6.12 -15.00
CA THR A 124 1.78 -7.22 -14.08
C THR A 124 2.87 -8.29 -14.10
N TYR A 125 3.07 -8.94 -12.95
CA TYR A 125 4.07 -9.98 -12.76
C TYR A 125 3.39 -11.27 -12.29
N PRO A 126 3.23 -12.27 -13.19
CA PRO A 126 2.51 -13.50 -12.88
C PRO A 126 3.11 -14.28 -11.71
N GLY A 127 2.23 -14.70 -10.79
CA GLY A 127 2.59 -15.55 -9.65
C GLY A 127 3.44 -14.89 -8.56
N LEU A 128 3.78 -13.60 -8.69
CA LEU A 128 4.48 -12.87 -7.63
C LEU A 128 3.48 -12.34 -6.59
N ASP A 129 3.76 -12.63 -5.32
CA ASP A 129 3.10 -12.04 -4.16
C ASP A 129 3.79 -10.71 -3.78
N HIS A 130 3.30 -10.01 -2.75
CA HIS A 130 3.74 -8.68 -2.34
C HIS A 130 5.25 -8.55 -2.16
N VAL A 131 5.83 -9.39 -1.29
CA VAL A 131 7.27 -9.36 -0.99
C VAL A 131 8.10 -9.92 -2.14
N PRO A 132 7.75 -11.07 -2.75
CA PRO A 132 8.43 -11.57 -3.94
C PRO A 132 8.51 -10.60 -5.12
N LEU A 133 7.53 -9.69 -5.26
CA LEU A 133 7.55 -8.65 -6.29
C LEU A 133 8.68 -7.63 -6.08
N VAL A 134 9.03 -7.29 -4.84
CA VAL A 134 9.98 -6.20 -4.52
C VAL A 134 11.30 -6.68 -3.94
N GLU A 135 11.45 -7.98 -3.69
CA GLU A 135 12.67 -8.56 -3.15
C GLU A 135 13.75 -8.83 -4.20
N THR A 136 14.96 -9.14 -3.72
CA THR A 136 16.10 -9.46 -4.59
C THR A 136 15.78 -10.67 -5.46
N GLY A 137 16.00 -10.53 -6.77
CA GLY A 137 15.71 -11.58 -7.75
C GLY A 137 14.35 -11.43 -8.44
N SER A 138 13.52 -10.48 -8.01
CA SER A 138 12.31 -10.12 -8.74
C SER A 138 12.64 -9.58 -10.14
N PRO A 139 11.90 -9.99 -11.19
CA PRO A 139 12.00 -9.41 -12.52
C PRO A 139 11.59 -7.93 -12.57
N LEU A 140 10.82 -7.42 -11.59
CA LEU A 140 10.48 -5.99 -11.51
C LEU A 140 11.72 -5.10 -11.36
N LEU A 141 12.74 -5.55 -10.63
CA LEU A 141 13.90 -4.71 -10.32
C LEU A 141 14.67 -4.28 -11.59
N PRO A 142 15.12 -5.18 -12.48
CA PRO A 142 15.76 -4.77 -13.72
C PRO A 142 14.82 -3.94 -14.61
N ASP A 143 13.54 -4.30 -14.71
CA ASP A 143 12.53 -3.57 -15.48
C ASP A 143 12.37 -2.11 -15.01
N LEU A 144 12.32 -1.91 -13.69
CA LEU A 144 12.19 -0.59 -13.07
C LEU A 144 13.44 0.26 -13.32
N PHE A 145 14.64 -0.32 -13.21
CA PHE A 145 15.88 0.39 -13.50
C PHE A 145 15.97 0.80 -14.98
N GLU A 146 15.64 -0.11 -15.90
CA GLU A 146 15.63 0.18 -17.34
C GLU A 146 14.61 1.28 -17.68
N TRP A 147 13.39 1.15 -17.16
CA TRP A 147 12.33 2.14 -17.38
C TRP A 147 12.73 3.52 -16.85
N THR A 148 13.30 3.56 -15.65
CA THR A 148 13.76 4.81 -15.02
C THR A 148 14.91 5.44 -15.81
N GLN A 149 15.89 4.65 -16.25
CA GLN A 149 16.99 5.14 -17.07
C GLN A 149 16.48 5.73 -18.40
N ALA A 150 15.50 5.09 -19.04
CA ALA A 150 14.88 5.60 -20.26
C ALA A 150 14.22 6.98 -20.06
N ARG A 151 13.70 7.29 -18.86
CA ARG A 151 13.18 8.63 -18.52
C ARG A 151 14.30 9.65 -18.40
N PHE A 152 15.41 9.29 -17.76
CA PHE A 152 16.58 10.18 -17.66
C PHE A 152 17.27 10.42 -19.00
N ASP A 153 17.26 9.43 -19.89
CA ASP A 153 17.84 9.53 -21.24
C ASP A 153 16.94 10.28 -22.23
N GLY A 154 15.72 10.67 -21.81
CA GLY A 154 14.76 11.39 -22.66
C GLY A 154 14.16 10.52 -23.77
N ALA A 155 14.13 9.20 -23.59
CA ALA A 155 13.47 8.29 -24.52
C ALA A 155 11.96 8.53 -24.54
N SER A 156 11.31 8.25 -25.68
CA SER A 156 9.86 8.36 -25.80
C SER A 156 9.14 7.49 -24.76
N PHE A 157 8.00 8.00 -24.28
CA PHE A 157 7.14 7.29 -23.35
C PHE A 157 5.87 6.88 -24.09
N GLU A 158 5.68 5.57 -24.21
CA GLU A 158 4.49 4.96 -24.79
C GLU A 158 3.70 4.31 -23.63
N PRO A 159 2.56 4.89 -23.21
CA PRO A 159 1.76 4.32 -22.14
C PRO A 159 0.97 3.10 -22.63
N THR A 160 0.62 2.20 -21.71
CA THR A 160 -0.29 1.08 -21.99
C THR A 160 -1.77 1.49 -21.88
N CYS A 161 -2.08 2.61 -21.22
CA CYS A 161 -3.42 3.19 -21.17
C CYS A 161 -3.42 4.73 -21.04
N GLY A 162 -4.60 5.35 -21.17
CA GLY A 162 -4.81 6.76 -20.83
C GLY A 162 -4.18 7.75 -21.81
N GLY A 163 -4.19 7.40 -23.10
CA GLY A 163 -3.79 8.24 -24.23
C GLY A 163 -4.87 8.35 -25.28
#